data_AF-A0A973XRL6-F1
#
_entry.id   AF-A0A973XRL6-F1
#
_cell.length_a   1.000
_cell.length_b   1.000
_cell.length_c   1.000
_cell.angle_alpha   90.00
_cell.angle_beta   90.00
_cell.angle_gamma   90.00
#
_symmetry.space_group_name_H-M   'P 1'
#
loop_
_entity.id
_entity.type
_entity.pdbx_description
1 polymer ?
#
loop_
_entity_poly.entity_id
_entity_poly.type
_entity_poly.pdbx_seq_one_letter_code
_entity_poly.pdbx_strand_id
1 'polypeptide(L)'
;MTLRTYAIATAIALTAAASLAMAQTKLSSGDLVSSLQGIEATPGLNAALLRQQAQASLKDPARANRVNREPLSAQLEKLAQITVAIQFDYDSARIRPESYRTVGLIADSLYHPYLQGYKFLVVGHTDGTGNREYNLKLSQQRADAIRDALINPFGISPSRVEAVGLGEEQLLNRAKPEAAENRRVQLINIGR
;
A
#
# COMPACT_ATOMS: atom_id res chain seq x y z
N MET A 1 59.06 -37.62 -39.92
CA MET A 1 59.79 -36.57 -39.17
C MET A 1 58.77 -35.86 -38.29
N THR A 2 59.00 -35.87 -36.97
CA THR A 2 58.45 -35.00 -35.89
C THR A 2 56.94 -34.99 -35.55
N LEU A 3 56.68 -35.32 -34.27
CA LEU A 3 55.45 -35.15 -33.48
C LEU A 3 54.95 -33.69 -33.42
N ARG A 4 53.65 -33.50 -33.12
CA ARG A 4 53.19 -32.72 -31.95
C ARG A 4 51.68 -32.89 -31.66
N THR A 5 51.42 -33.31 -30.43
CA THR A 5 50.16 -33.32 -29.65
C THR A 5 49.53 -31.93 -29.50
N TYR A 6 48.20 -31.84 -29.48
CA TYR A 6 47.43 -31.00 -28.52
C TYR A 6 46.02 -31.57 -28.31
N ALA A 7 45.68 -31.78 -27.05
CA ALA A 7 44.36 -32.13 -26.55
C ALA A 7 43.61 -30.87 -26.14
N ILE A 8 42.31 -30.73 -26.45
CA ILE A 8 41.36 -29.97 -25.64
C ILE A 8 39.99 -30.65 -25.71
N ALA A 9 39.54 -31.14 -24.56
CA ALA A 9 38.20 -31.65 -24.31
C ALA A 9 37.18 -30.50 -24.26
N THR A 10 36.00 -30.69 -24.85
CA THR A 10 34.82 -29.88 -24.52
C THR A 10 33.66 -30.81 -24.20
N ALA A 11 33.43 -30.96 -22.89
CA ALA A 11 32.19 -31.46 -22.33
C ALA A 11 31.16 -30.32 -22.37
N ILE A 12 30.09 -30.47 -23.13
CA ILE A 12 28.90 -29.62 -22.96
C ILE A 12 27.92 -30.43 -22.12
N ALA A 13 28.06 -30.27 -20.81
CA ALA A 13 27.13 -30.80 -19.83
C ALA A 13 25.91 -29.88 -19.74
N LEU A 14 24.75 -30.52 -19.86
CA LEU A 14 23.40 -30.08 -19.54
C LEU A 14 23.34 -29.05 -18.40
N THR A 15 22.84 -27.84 -18.64
CA THR A 15 22.29 -27.00 -17.57
C THR A 15 20.79 -26.86 -17.77
N ALA A 16 20.09 -27.64 -16.94
CA ALA A 16 18.64 -27.58 -16.77
C ALA A 16 18.21 -26.18 -16.30
N ALA A 17 17.04 -25.78 -16.77
CA ALA A 17 16.33 -24.58 -16.36
C ALA A 17 16.18 -24.50 -14.84
N ALA A 18 16.72 -23.44 -14.24
CA ALA A 18 16.33 -22.98 -12.93
C ALA A 18 15.53 -21.68 -13.11
N SER A 19 14.21 -21.83 -13.09
CA SER A 19 13.24 -20.76 -13.01
C SER A 19 13.57 -19.82 -11.84
N LEU A 20 13.90 -18.56 -12.15
CA LEU A 20 13.88 -17.46 -11.19
C LEU A 20 12.42 -17.09 -10.89
N ALA A 21 11.73 -17.97 -10.16
CA ALA A 21 10.57 -17.59 -9.39
C ALA A 21 11.10 -16.81 -8.17
N MET A 22 11.29 -15.50 -8.34
CA MET A 22 11.58 -14.58 -7.24
C MET A 22 10.45 -14.71 -6.22
N ALA A 23 10.82 -15.08 -4.99
CA ALA A 23 9.93 -15.29 -3.87
C ALA A 23 9.11 -14.02 -3.59
N GLN A 24 7.82 -14.04 -3.91
CA GLN A 24 6.86 -13.19 -3.26
C GLN A 24 6.71 -13.72 -1.83
N THR A 25 7.23 -13.00 -0.84
CA THR A 25 6.91 -13.24 0.57
C THR A 25 5.39 -13.24 0.69
N LYS A 26 4.81 -14.43 0.90
CA LYS A 26 3.37 -14.61 0.94
C LYS A 26 2.84 -13.95 2.21
N LEU A 27 2.34 -12.73 2.09
CA LEU A 27 1.70 -11.97 3.16
C LEU A 27 0.76 -12.88 3.96
N SER A 28 0.99 -13.02 5.27
CA SER A 28 0.16 -13.82 6.16
C SER A 28 -0.54 -12.94 7.22
N SER A 29 -1.66 -13.42 7.76
CA SER A 29 -2.38 -12.70 8.81
C SER A 29 -1.54 -12.48 10.07
N GLY A 30 -0.58 -13.37 10.36
CA GLY A 30 0.35 -13.23 11.48
C GLY A 30 1.36 -12.09 11.28
N ASP A 31 1.88 -11.92 10.06
CA ASP A 31 2.75 -10.79 9.71
C ASP A 31 1.99 -9.47 9.88
N LEU A 32 0.75 -9.42 9.37
CA LEU A 32 -0.12 -8.24 9.48
C LEU A 32 -0.39 -7.87 10.94
N VAL A 33 -0.71 -8.86 11.77
CA VAL A 33 -0.96 -8.65 13.20
C VAL A 33 0.29 -8.11 13.89
N SER A 34 1.46 -8.64 13.56
CA SER A 34 2.74 -8.21 14.16
C SER A 34 3.09 -6.76 13.78
N SER A 35 2.85 -6.37 12.53
CA SER A 35 3.11 -5.00 12.04
C SER A 35 2.13 -3.94 12.55
N LEU A 36 0.99 -4.35 13.12
CA LEU A 36 -0.08 -3.44 13.54
C LEU A 36 -0.23 -3.30 15.06
N GLN A 37 0.61 -3.95 15.87
CA GLN A 37 0.54 -3.88 17.33
C GLN A 37 1.35 -2.71 17.91
N GLY A 38 1.09 -2.39 19.19
CA GLY A 38 2.04 -1.66 20.03
C GLY A 38 1.96 -0.14 20.01
N ILE A 39 0.83 0.45 19.59
CA ILE A 39 0.67 1.91 19.53
C ILE A 39 -0.37 2.42 20.52
N GLU A 40 0.00 3.43 21.29
CA GLU A 40 -0.92 4.23 22.08
C GLU A 40 -1.69 5.22 21.19
N ALA A 41 -2.94 5.53 21.54
CA ALA A 41 -3.80 6.41 20.75
C ALA A 41 -3.08 7.69 20.33
N THR A 42 -3.11 8.00 19.03
CA THR A 42 -2.52 9.24 18.51
C THR A 42 -3.60 10.33 18.58
N PRO A 43 -3.54 11.28 19.53
CA PRO A 43 -4.64 12.21 19.74
C PRO A 43 -4.86 13.08 18.49
N GLY A 44 -6.10 13.12 18.01
CA GLY A 44 -6.53 14.03 16.94
C GLY A 44 -6.27 13.58 15.50
N LEU A 45 -5.56 12.47 15.27
CA LEU A 45 -5.39 11.92 13.92
C LEU A 45 -6.63 11.11 13.51
N ASN A 46 -7.29 11.53 12.44
CA ASN A 46 -8.43 10.82 11.84
C ASN A 46 -8.55 11.15 10.35
N ALA A 47 -9.42 10.42 9.64
CA ALA A 47 -9.65 10.60 8.22
C ALA A 47 -10.19 12.00 7.86
N ALA A 48 -10.99 12.62 8.73
CA ALA A 48 -11.56 13.94 8.46
C ALA A 48 -10.49 15.03 8.44
N LEU A 49 -9.59 15.04 9.43
CA LEU A 49 -8.46 15.97 9.48
C LEU A 49 -7.54 15.81 8.27
N LEU A 50 -7.16 14.57 7.94
CA LEU A 50 -6.30 14.28 6.80
C LEU A 50 -6.94 14.71 5.47
N ARG A 51 -8.25 14.47 5.32
CA ARG A 51 -9.00 14.92 4.13
C ARG A 51 -9.01 16.44 4.03
N GLN A 52 -9.24 17.15 5.13
CA GLN A 52 -9.18 18.61 5.18
C GLN A 52 -7.78 19.11 4.78
N GLN A 53 -6.73 18.52 5.32
CA GLN A 53 -5.34 18.86 4.99
C GLN A 53 -5.04 18.61 3.50
N ALA A 54 -5.49 17.48 2.95
CA ALA A 54 -5.27 17.15 1.54
C ALA A 54 -6.00 18.15 0.61
N GLN A 55 -7.23 18.52 0.94
CA GLN A 55 -7.96 19.55 0.20
C GLN A 55 -7.33 20.93 0.30
N ALA A 56 -6.84 21.32 1.47
CA ALA A 56 -6.10 22.57 1.65
C ALA A 56 -4.80 22.57 0.83
N SER A 57 -4.11 21.44 0.81
CA SER A 57 -2.88 21.22 0.04
C SER A 57 -3.09 21.45 -1.47
N LEU A 58 -4.27 21.15 -2.03
CA LEU A 58 -4.58 21.42 -3.45
C LEU A 58 -4.45 22.91 -3.80
N LYS A 59 -4.71 23.79 -2.85
CA LYS A 59 -4.74 25.25 -3.03
C LYS A 59 -3.42 25.92 -2.65
N ASP A 60 -2.48 25.19 -2.05
CA ASP A 60 -1.20 25.71 -1.61
C ASP A 60 -0.17 25.70 -2.76
N PRO A 61 0.28 26.88 -3.25
CA PRO A 61 1.27 26.98 -4.32
C PRO A 61 2.63 26.38 -3.92
N ALA A 62 3.00 26.43 -2.64
CA ALA A 62 4.27 25.85 -2.16
C ALA A 62 4.31 24.32 -2.33
N ARG A 63 3.13 23.70 -2.42
CA ARG A 63 2.97 22.25 -2.61
C ARG A 63 2.65 21.86 -4.05
N ALA A 64 2.68 22.79 -5.00
CA ALA A 64 2.40 22.48 -6.42
C ALA A 64 3.44 21.52 -7.02
N ASN A 65 4.72 21.65 -6.65
CA ASN A 65 5.80 20.80 -7.16
C ASN A 65 5.83 19.45 -6.43
N ARG A 66 5.48 18.37 -7.15
CA ARG A 66 5.38 16.99 -6.64
C ARG A 66 6.67 16.42 -6.07
N VAL A 67 7.81 16.73 -6.68
CA VAL A 67 9.11 16.17 -6.26
C VAL A 67 9.54 16.77 -4.93
N ASN A 68 9.34 18.08 -4.77
CA ASN A 68 9.77 18.85 -3.59
C ASN A 68 8.69 18.95 -2.50
N ARG A 69 7.53 18.32 -2.70
CA ARG A 69 6.42 18.33 -1.73
C ARG A 69 6.71 17.40 -0.55
N GLU A 70 6.81 17.96 0.64
CA GLU A 70 6.88 17.15 1.87
C GLU A 70 5.63 16.31 2.09
N PRO A 71 5.77 15.11 2.70
CA PRO A 71 4.63 14.26 3.03
C PRO A 71 3.55 15.06 3.76
N LEU A 72 2.28 14.90 3.36
CA LEU A 72 1.16 15.61 3.99
C LEU A 72 1.10 15.40 5.51
N SER A 73 1.35 14.16 5.95
CA SER A 73 1.43 13.82 7.37
C SER A 73 2.62 12.91 7.65
N ALA A 74 3.69 13.50 8.15
CA ALA A 74 4.85 12.77 8.67
C ALA A 74 4.50 11.91 9.90
N GLN A 75 3.36 12.16 10.54
CA GLN A 75 2.89 11.32 11.66
C GLN A 75 2.51 9.93 11.17
N LEU A 76 1.89 9.80 10.00
CA LEU A 76 1.49 8.50 9.44
C LEU A 76 2.68 7.55 9.26
N GLU A 77 3.84 8.08 8.88
CA GLU A 77 5.05 7.27 8.65
C GLU A 77 5.63 6.68 9.94
N LYS A 78 5.28 7.23 11.10
CA LYS A 78 5.73 6.77 12.42
C LYS A 78 4.77 5.76 13.06
N LEU A 79 3.61 5.53 12.46
CA LEU A 79 2.61 4.62 12.97
C LEU A 79 2.84 3.19 12.49
N ALA A 80 2.29 2.25 13.25
CA ALA A 80 2.27 0.83 12.95
C ALA A 80 1.37 0.66 11.74
N GLN A 81 1.98 0.27 10.63
CA GLN A 81 1.32 0.24 9.34
C GLN A 81 1.83 -0.90 8.48
N ILE A 82 0.97 -1.31 7.55
CA ILE A 82 1.29 -2.25 6.48
C ILE A 82 0.99 -1.57 5.15
N THR A 83 1.81 -1.89 4.14
CA THR A 83 1.50 -1.53 2.75
C THR A 83 1.07 -2.79 2.03
N VAL A 84 -0.09 -2.72 1.38
CA VAL A 84 -0.67 -3.85 0.65
C VAL A 84 -0.94 -3.45 -0.79
N ALA A 85 -0.76 -4.41 -1.69
CA ALA A 85 -1.14 -4.27 -3.08
C ALA A 85 -2.61 -4.68 -3.23
N ILE A 86 -3.47 -3.71 -3.53
CA ILE A 86 -4.86 -3.92 -3.93
C ILE A 86 -5.02 -3.41 -5.36
N GLN A 87 -5.45 -4.30 -6.25
CA GLN A 87 -5.69 -3.96 -7.64
C GLN A 87 -7.15 -3.53 -7.84
N PHE A 88 -7.31 -2.51 -8.68
CA PHE A 88 -8.59 -1.98 -9.10
C PHE A 88 -8.70 -2.09 -10.63
N ASP A 89 -9.92 -2.08 -11.13
CA ASP A 89 -10.15 -1.89 -12.56
C ASP A 89 -9.53 -0.56 -13.02
N TYR A 90 -9.20 -0.49 -14.30
CA TYR A 90 -8.62 0.72 -14.88
C TYR A 90 -9.52 1.92 -14.61
N ASP A 91 -8.90 2.99 -14.11
CA ASP A 91 -9.57 4.25 -13.77
C ASP A 91 -10.81 4.13 -12.87
N SER A 92 -10.81 3.13 -11.99
CA SER A 92 -11.97 2.77 -11.17
C SER A 92 -11.61 2.52 -9.71
N ALA A 93 -12.65 2.52 -8.87
CA ALA A 93 -12.61 2.07 -7.48
C ALA A 93 -13.16 0.64 -7.30
N ARG A 94 -13.52 -0.05 -8.39
CA ARG A 94 -13.91 -1.47 -8.34
C ARG A 94 -12.68 -2.33 -8.02
N ILE A 95 -12.69 -3.00 -6.88
CA ILE A 95 -11.64 -3.95 -6.48
C ILE A 95 -11.70 -5.15 -7.42
N ARG A 96 -10.54 -5.56 -7.96
CA ARG A 96 -10.46 -6.73 -8.83
C ARG A 96 -10.58 -8.03 -8.02
N PRO A 97 -11.21 -9.10 -8.56
CA PRO A 97 -11.43 -10.36 -7.86
C PRO A 97 -10.18 -10.92 -7.16
N GLU A 98 -9.02 -10.88 -7.81
CA GLU A 98 -7.74 -11.37 -7.27
C GLU A 98 -7.29 -10.66 -5.98
N SER A 99 -7.75 -9.43 -5.74
CA SER A 99 -7.37 -8.65 -4.56
C SER A 99 -8.25 -8.93 -3.34
N TYR A 100 -9.41 -9.58 -3.51
CA TYR A 100 -10.27 -9.93 -2.38
C TYR A 100 -9.61 -10.92 -1.41
N ARG A 101 -8.65 -11.73 -1.87
CA ARG A 101 -7.82 -12.54 -0.97
C ARG A 101 -7.05 -11.67 0.02
N THR A 102 -6.43 -10.59 -0.46
CA THR A 102 -5.69 -9.64 0.39
C THR A 102 -6.62 -8.89 1.32
N VAL A 103 -7.80 -8.48 0.85
CA VAL A 103 -8.82 -7.83 1.70
C VAL A 103 -9.29 -8.78 2.81
N GLY A 104 -9.48 -10.07 2.50
CA GLY A 104 -9.82 -11.09 3.49
C GLY A 104 -8.73 -11.29 4.54
N LEU A 105 -7.45 -11.34 4.13
CA LEU A 105 -6.34 -11.42 5.09
C LEU A 105 -6.29 -10.20 6.03
N ILE A 106 -6.59 -9.01 5.52
CA ILE A 106 -6.71 -7.81 6.35
C ILE A 106 -7.84 -8.01 7.37
N ALA A 107 -9.03 -8.41 6.93
CA ALA A 107 -10.17 -8.66 7.81
C ALA A 107 -9.83 -9.70 8.91
N ASP A 108 -9.22 -10.83 8.54
CA ASP A 108 -8.79 -11.87 9.49
C ASP A 108 -7.86 -11.30 10.56
N SER A 109 -6.89 -10.47 10.16
CA SER A 109 -6.00 -9.80 11.10
C SER A 109 -6.74 -8.83 12.01
N LEU A 110 -7.70 -8.07 11.49
CA LEU A 110 -8.50 -7.14 12.30
C LEU A 110 -9.39 -7.85 13.33
N TYR A 111 -9.72 -9.13 13.14
CA TYR A 111 -10.40 -9.94 14.16
C TYR A 111 -9.47 -10.54 15.22
N HIS A 112 -8.16 -10.53 15.00
CA HIS A 112 -7.20 -11.11 15.91
C HIS A 112 -7.27 -10.45 17.30
N PRO A 113 -7.23 -11.22 18.41
CA PRO A 113 -7.35 -10.69 19.78
C PRO A 113 -6.41 -9.53 20.10
N TYR A 114 -5.17 -9.59 19.62
CA TYR A 114 -4.19 -8.50 19.81
C TYR A 114 -4.56 -7.18 19.13
N LEU A 115 -5.41 -7.21 18.09
CA LEU A 115 -5.88 -6.01 17.39
C LEU A 115 -7.29 -5.59 17.82
N GLN A 116 -7.91 -6.30 18.76
CA GLN A 116 -9.21 -5.92 19.31
C GLN A 116 -9.13 -4.56 20.03
N GLY A 117 -10.18 -3.76 19.85
CA GLY A 117 -10.28 -2.41 20.42
C GLY A 117 -9.49 -1.33 19.67
N TYR A 118 -8.61 -1.68 18.73
CA TYR A 118 -7.95 -0.70 17.87
C TYR A 118 -8.84 -0.23 16.72
N LYS A 119 -8.54 0.99 16.28
CA LYS A 119 -9.04 1.65 15.08
C LYS A 119 -7.96 1.70 14.02
N PHE A 120 -8.38 1.58 12.78
CA PHE A 120 -7.51 1.52 11.62
C PHE A 120 -7.91 2.56 10.59
N LEU A 121 -6.92 3.08 9.89
CA LEU A 121 -7.10 4.00 8.79
C LEU A 121 -6.62 3.33 7.50
N VAL A 122 -7.53 3.20 6.53
CA VAL A 122 -7.22 2.82 5.15
C VAL A 122 -6.83 4.08 4.40
N VAL A 123 -5.57 4.16 3.96
CA VAL A 123 -5.05 5.28 3.19
C VAL A 123 -4.81 4.86 1.74
N GLY A 124 -5.54 5.47 0.82
CA GLY A 124 -5.35 5.28 -0.62
C GLY A 124 -4.37 6.29 -1.20
N HIS A 125 -3.46 5.82 -2.05
CA HIS A 125 -2.50 6.66 -2.80
C HIS A 125 -2.58 6.41 -4.31
N THR A 126 -2.19 7.41 -5.08
CA THR A 126 -1.95 7.31 -6.53
C THR A 126 -0.47 7.58 -6.83
N ASP A 127 -0.07 7.32 -8.07
CA ASP A 127 1.13 7.95 -8.62
C ASP A 127 0.85 9.43 -8.96
N GLY A 128 1.87 10.09 -9.50
CA GLY A 128 1.79 11.47 -9.97
C GLY A 128 1.10 11.65 -11.32
N THR A 129 0.54 10.60 -11.94
CA THR A 129 0.11 10.72 -13.34
C THR A 129 -1.20 11.49 -13.38
N GLY A 130 -1.32 12.44 -14.32
CA GLY A 130 -2.58 13.16 -14.53
C GLY A 130 -2.83 14.29 -13.52
N ASN A 131 -4.10 14.60 -13.27
CA ASN A 131 -4.51 15.74 -12.46
C ASN A 131 -4.52 15.38 -10.96
N ARG A 132 -3.99 16.28 -10.13
CA ARG A 132 -3.86 16.11 -8.68
C ARG A 132 -5.20 16.02 -7.93
N GLU A 133 -6.17 16.86 -8.28
CA GLU A 133 -7.52 16.81 -7.69
C GLU A 133 -8.24 15.53 -8.07
N TYR A 134 -8.09 15.11 -9.33
CA TYR A 134 -8.58 13.82 -9.81
C TYR A 134 -7.99 12.66 -9.00
N ASN A 135 -6.67 12.64 -8.83
CA ASN A 135 -5.95 11.64 -8.04
C ASN A 135 -6.41 11.60 -6.57
N LEU A 136 -6.69 12.76 -5.97
CA LEU A 136 -7.24 12.83 -4.62
C LEU A 136 -8.63 12.20 -4.54
N LYS A 137 -9.51 12.47 -5.52
CA LYS A 137 -10.84 11.86 -5.59
C LYS A 137 -10.78 10.35 -5.83
N LEU A 138 -9.97 9.90 -6.78
CA LEU A 138 -9.84 8.48 -7.14
C LEU A 138 -9.29 7.65 -5.97
N SER A 139 -8.23 8.13 -5.31
CA SER A 139 -7.69 7.47 -4.13
C SER A 139 -8.70 7.39 -2.98
N GLN A 140 -9.54 8.43 -2.79
CA GLN A 140 -10.58 8.41 -1.77
C GLN A 140 -11.62 7.34 -2.06
N GLN A 141 -12.12 7.29 -3.30
CA GLN A 141 -13.08 6.26 -3.71
C GLN A 141 -12.53 4.84 -3.54
N ARG A 142 -11.24 4.64 -3.82
CA ARG A 142 -10.55 3.35 -3.62
C ARG A 142 -10.41 2.98 -2.14
N ALA A 143 -10.07 3.94 -1.29
CA ALA A 143 -10.01 3.73 0.16
C ALA A 143 -11.40 3.39 0.73
N ASP A 144 -12.44 4.09 0.26
CA ASP A 144 -13.83 3.82 0.63
C ASP A 144 -14.27 2.42 0.18
N ALA A 145 -13.95 2.00 -1.05
CA ALA A 145 -14.29 0.67 -1.54
C ALA A 145 -13.66 -0.45 -0.69
N ILE A 146 -12.43 -0.26 -0.22
CA ILE A 146 -11.76 -1.23 0.67
C ILE A 146 -12.42 -1.23 2.05
N ARG A 147 -12.70 -0.06 2.64
CA ARG A 147 -13.43 0.03 3.91
C ARG A 147 -14.78 -0.67 3.81
N ASP A 148 -15.54 -0.39 2.76
CA ASP A 148 -16.86 -0.97 2.56
C ASP A 148 -16.79 -2.48 2.33
N ALA A 149 -15.73 -2.98 1.67
CA ALA A 149 -15.48 -4.41 1.57
C ALA A 149 -15.17 -5.05 2.94
N LEU A 150 -14.41 -4.38 3.81
CA LEU A 150 -14.13 -4.84 5.17
C LEU A 150 -15.39 -4.84 6.06
N ILE A 151 -16.26 -3.84 5.90
CA ILE A 151 -17.49 -3.72 6.70
C ILE A 151 -18.56 -4.71 6.21
N ASN A 152 -18.88 -4.70 4.92
CA ASN A 152 -20.10 -5.35 4.42
C ASN A 152 -19.89 -6.88 4.25
N PRO A 153 -18.99 -7.36 3.37
CA PRO A 153 -18.66 -8.78 3.27
C PRO A 153 -18.03 -9.39 4.54
N PHE A 154 -17.11 -8.68 5.20
CA PHE A 154 -16.30 -9.26 6.28
C PHE A 154 -16.78 -8.90 7.69
N GLY A 155 -17.78 -8.03 7.84
CA GLY A 155 -18.43 -7.75 9.12
C GLY A 155 -17.61 -6.90 10.10
N ILE A 156 -16.53 -6.23 9.66
CA ILE A 156 -15.75 -5.36 10.54
C ILE A 156 -16.62 -4.18 10.98
N SER A 157 -16.64 -3.90 12.29
CA SER A 157 -17.41 -2.76 12.83
C SER A 157 -17.01 -1.44 12.12
N PRO A 158 -17.97 -0.63 11.63
CA PRO A 158 -17.69 0.65 10.98
C PRO A 158 -16.89 1.62 11.86
N SER A 159 -17.03 1.54 13.18
CA SER A 159 -16.29 2.38 14.13
C SER A 159 -14.79 2.04 14.23
N ARG A 160 -14.36 0.90 13.68
CA ARG A 160 -12.97 0.42 13.75
C ARG A 160 -12.17 0.75 12.50
N VAL A 161 -12.80 1.18 11.40
CA VAL A 161 -12.09 1.42 10.14
C VAL A 161 -12.55 2.72 9.52
N GLU A 162 -11.61 3.64 9.37
CA GLU A 162 -11.78 4.89 8.62
C GLU A 162 -11.09 4.79 7.26
N ALA A 163 -11.47 5.65 6.31
CA ALA A 163 -10.87 5.70 4.99
C ALA A 163 -10.53 7.12 4.56
N VAL A 164 -9.35 7.32 3.99
CA VAL A 164 -8.93 8.58 3.40
C VAL A 164 -8.13 8.35 2.12
N GLY A 165 -8.44 9.13 1.08
CA GLY A 165 -7.60 9.24 -0.11
C GLY A 165 -6.64 10.40 0.03
N LEU A 166 -5.35 10.15 -0.19
CA LEU A 166 -4.32 11.18 -0.21
C LEU A 166 -3.73 11.41 -1.60
N GLY A 167 -4.21 10.71 -2.64
CA GLY A 167 -3.73 10.88 -4.01
C GLY A 167 -2.20 10.80 -4.08
N GLU A 168 -1.60 11.83 -4.64
CA GLU A 168 -0.14 12.03 -4.76
C GLU A 168 0.44 12.92 -3.63
N GLU A 169 -0.26 13.12 -2.51
CA GLU A 169 0.20 13.96 -1.40
C GLU A 169 1.31 13.30 -0.54
N GLN A 170 1.46 11.98 -0.65
CA GLN A 170 2.48 11.18 0.02
C GLN A 170 3.02 10.10 -0.92
N LEU A 171 3.76 10.52 -1.95
CA LEU A 171 4.49 9.61 -2.83
C LEU A 171 5.53 8.81 -2.04
N LEU A 172 5.54 7.49 -2.23
CA LEU A 172 6.57 6.61 -1.68
C LEU A 172 7.93 6.92 -2.33
N ASN A 173 7.92 7.12 -3.65
CA ASN A 173 9.07 7.48 -4.44
C ASN A 173 8.87 8.86 -5.06
N ARG A 174 9.28 9.89 -4.31
CA ARG A 174 9.21 11.29 -4.73
C ARG A 174 10.12 11.60 -5.94
N ALA A 175 11.22 10.87 -6.07
CA ALA A 175 12.15 11.02 -7.19
C ALA A 175 11.57 10.49 -8.51
N LYS A 176 10.61 9.56 -8.44
CA LYS A 176 9.86 9.03 -9.58
C LYS A 176 8.35 9.07 -9.30
N PRO A 177 7.70 10.23 -9.41
CA PRO A 177 6.28 10.38 -9.10
C PRO A 177 5.37 9.38 -9.85
N GLU A 178 5.75 9.01 -11.07
CA GLU A 178 5.00 8.08 -11.93
C GLU A 178 5.26 6.59 -11.64
N ALA A 179 6.09 6.28 -10.65
CA ALA A 179 6.42 4.90 -10.32
C ALA A 179 5.19 4.12 -9.84
N ALA A 180 5.08 2.86 -10.30
CA ALA A 180 3.98 1.98 -9.97
C ALA A 180 3.80 1.74 -8.47
N GLU A 181 4.90 1.76 -7.70
CA GLU A 181 4.91 1.57 -6.25
C GLU A 181 4.22 2.71 -5.47
N ASN A 182 4.02 3.88 -6.09
CA ASN A 182 3.23 4.96 -5.48
C ASN A 182 1.75 4.60 -5.40
N ARG A 183 1.24 3.79 -6.34
CA ARG A 183 -0.13 3.27 -6.37
C ARG A 183 -0.28 2.15 -5.33
N ARG A 184 -0.49 2.54 -4.08
CA ARG A 184 -0.53 1.62 -2.95
C ARG A 184 -1.68 1.95 -2.00
N VAL A 185 -1.99 0.99 -1.14
CA VAL A 185 -2.88 1.16 -0.01
C VAL A 185 -2.09 0.91 1.25
N GLN A 186 -2.28 1.77 2.25
CA GLN A 186 -1.75 1.54 3.58
C GLN A 186 -2.91 1.26 4.54
N LEU A 187 -2.70 0.31 5.44
CA LEU A 187 -3.55 0.14 6.61
C LEU A 187 -2.71 0.54 7.83
N ILE A 188 -3.20 1.51 8.58
CA ILE A 188 -2.46 2.16 9.65
C ILE A 188 -3.26 1.99 10.94
N ASN A 189 -2.62 1.50 12.01
CA ASN A 189 -3.22 1.52 13.35
C ASN A 189 -3.13 2.95 13.91
N ILE A 190 -4.28 3.56 14.22
CA ILE A 190 -4.37 4.92 14.78
C ILE A 190 -4.66 4.91 16.29
N GLY A 191 -4.60 3.73 16.90
CA GLY A 191 -4.79 3.48 18.33
C GLY A 191 -6.22 3.09 18.70
N ARG A 192 -6.54 3.18 20.00
CA ARG A 192 -7.86 2.82 20.55
C ARG A 192 -8.78 4.03 20.61
#